data_AF-A0A8X7B8J7-F1
#
_entry.id   AF-A0A8X7B8J7-F1
#
_cell.length_a   1.000
_cell.length_b   1.000
_cell.length_c   1.000
_cell.angle_alpha   90.00
_cell.angle_beta   90.00
_cell.angle_gamma   90.00
#
_symmetry.space_group_name_H-M   'P 1'
#
loop_
_entity.id
_entity.type
_entity.pdbx_description
1 polymer ?
#
loop_
_entity_poly.entity_id
_entity_poly.type
_entity_poly.pdbx_seq_one_letter_code
_entity_poly.pdbx_strand_id
1 'polypeptide(L)'
;MLYASPIWAAAAVTLLKRLHTFQNIQLRRAANAPWFVRNEVLHKDLNVPPLLETIKKQSENFFNRLPQISNESIREIPAYDNSIPSSSKRPRAVLNHSYQHFPSLKRMKMS
;
A
#
# COMPACT_ATOMS: atom_id res chain seq x y z
N MET A 1 11.72 -7.51 8.31
CA MET A 1 11.83 -6.25 7.54
C MET A 1 11.55 -6.54 6.08
N LEU A 2 10.58 -5.88 5.44
CA LEU A 2 10.25 -6.08 4.02
C LEU A 2 10.98 -5.01 3.19
N TYR A 3 12.17 -5.35 2.70
CA TYR A 3 13.02 -4.45 1.89
C TYR A 3 12.27 -3.87 0.67
N ALA A 4 11.28 -4.59 0.14
CA ALA A 4 10.49 -4.19 -1.02
C ALA A 4 9.33 -3.21 -0.73
N SER A 5 9.09 -2.80 0.52
CA SER A 5 7.95 -1.92 0.85
C SER A 5 7.92 -0.59 0.06
N PRO A 6 9.04 0.11 -0.21
CA PRO A 6 9.03 1.32 -1.04
C PRO A 6 8.70 1.03 -2.51
N ILE A 7 9.08 -0.14 -3.00
CA ILE A 7 8.82 -0.59 -4.38
C ILE A 7 7.32 -0.85 -4.56
N TRP A 8 6.68 -1.43 -3.54
CA TRP A 8 5.25 -1.69 -3.57
C TRP A 8 4.41 -0.41 -3.46
N ALA A 9 4.89 0.61 -2.76
CA ALA A 9 4.27 1.93 -2.83
C ALA A 9 4.25 2.45 -4.27
N ALA A 10 5.36 2.31 -5.01
CA ALA A 10 5.46 2.70 -6.42
C ALA A 10 4.71 1.78 -7.42
N ALA A 11 4.09 0.69 -6.95
CA ALA A 11 3.45 -0.28 -7.82
C ALA A 11 2.16 0.27 -8.47
N ALA A 12 1.83 -0.27 -9.65
CA ALA A 12 0.60 0.09 -10.34
C ALA A 12 -0.65 -0.17 -9.46
N VAL A 13 -1.62 0.74 -9.54
CA VAL A 13 -2.89 0.70 -8.81
C VAL A 13 -3.62 -0.64 -9.02
N THR A 14 -3.51 -1.24 -10.20
CA THR A 14 -4.10 -2.54 -10.54
C THR A 14 -3.49 -3.71 -9.75
N LEU A 15 -2.17 -3.70 -9.54
CA LEU A 15 -1.48 -4.70 -8.74
C LEU A 15 -1.86 -4.57 -7.26
N LEU A 16 -1.91 -3.33 -6.74
CA LEU A 16 -2.33 -3.06 -5.37
C LEU A 16 -3.77 -3.54 -5.10
N LYS A 17 -4.69 -3.35 -6.06
CA LYS A 17 -6.06 -3.91 -5.96
C LYS A 17 -6.05 -5.43 -5.86
N ARG A 18 -5.25 -6.11 -6.69
CA ARG A 18 -5.13 -7.59 -6.66
C ARG A 18 -4.62 -8.08 -5.32
N LEU A 19 -3.59 -7.42 -4.77
CA LEU A 19 -3.03 -7.77 -3.46
C LEU A 19 -4.04 -7.51 -2.32
N HIS A 20 -4.80 -6.41 -2.38
CA HIS A 20 -5.86 -6.14 -1.41
C HIS A 20 -6.96 -7.21 -1.45
N THR A 21 -7.41 -7.61 -2.64
CA THR A 21 -8.37 -8.72 -2.80
C THR A 21 -7.80 -10.04 -2.29
N PHE A 22 -6.52 -10.31 -2.56
CA PHE A 22 -5.85 -11.50 -2.05
C PHE A 22 -5.84 -11.52 -0.52
N GLN A 23 -5.48 -10.42 0.14
CA GLN A 23 -5.54 -10.29 1.61
C GLN A 23 -6.94 -10.62 2.14
N ASN A 24 -7.99 -10.03 1.54
CA ASN A 24 -9.38 -10.26 1.96
C ASN A 24 -9.80 -11.74 1.84
N ILE A 25 -9.37 -12.41 0.78
CA ILE A 25 -9.62 -13.85 0.60
C ILE A 25 -8.91 -14.66 1.67
N GLN A 26 -7.64 -14.35 1.97
CA GLN A 26 -6.88 -15.07 3.01
C GLN A 26 -7.49 -14.86 4.39
N LEU A 27 -7.89 -13.63 4.76
CA LEU A 27 -8.54 -13.35 6.04
C LEU A 27 -9.86 -14.10 6.18
N ARG A 28 -10.68 -14.13 5.14
CA ARG A 28 -11.93 -14.92 5.13
C ARG A 28 -11.67 -16.41 5.32
N ARG A 29 -10.68 -16.97 4.63
CA ARG A 29 -10.29 -18.37 4.76
C ARG A 29 -9.79 -18.69 6.17
N ALA A 30 -8.95 -17.84 6.74
CA ALA A 30 -8.41 -18.01 8.09
C ALA A 30 -9.51 -17.97 9.17
N ALA A 31 -10.49 -17.06 9.03
CA ALA A 31 -11.62 -16.96 9.96
C ALA A 31 -12.76 -17.95 9.67
N ASN A 32 -12.63 -18.79 8.62
CA ASN A 32 -13.71 -19.62 8.08
C ASN A 32 -15.04 -18.85 7.92
N ALA A 33 -14.96 -17.61 7.45
CA ALA A 33 -16.07 -16.67 7.47
C ALA A 33 -17.01 -16.83 6.26
N PRO A 34 -18.34 -16.81 6.45
CA PRO A 34 -19.30 -16.80 5.35
C PRO A 34 -19.17 -15.57 4.43
N TRP A 35 -19.65 -15.70 3.20
CA TRP A 35 -19.49 -14.66 2.17
C TRP A 35 -20.17 -13.32 2.53
N PHE A 36 -21.23 -13.35 3.33
CA PHE A 36 -22.02 -12.19 3.73
C PHE A 36 -21.38 -11.37 4.85
N VAL A 37 -20.33 -11.88 5.50
CA VAL A 37 -19.59 -11.13 6.51
C VAL A 37 -18.84 -9.98 5.83
N ARG A 38 -18.99 -8.77 6.38
CA ARG A 38 -18.32 -7.56 5.88
C ARG A 38 -16.81 -7.67 6.15
N ASN A 39 -15.99 -7.27 5.17
CA ASN A 39 -14.53 -7.30 5.33
C ASN A 39 -14.08 -6.43 6.50
N GLU A 40 -14.73 -5.28 6.75
CA GLU A 40 -14.43 -4.41 7.88
C GLU A 40 -14.55 -5.12 9.24
N VAL A 41 -15.53 -6.02 9.39
CA VAL A 41 -15.73 -6.80 10.61
C VAL A 41 -14.58 -7.79 10.76
N LEU A 42 -14.21 -8.50 9.69
CA LEU A 42 -13.08 -9.44 9.72
C LEU A 42 -11.74 -8.77 10.06
N HIS A 43 -11.51 -7.56 9.53
CA HIS A 43 -10.32 -6.79 9.86
C HIS A 43 -10.30 -6.37 11.34
N LYS A 44 -11.44 -5.98 11.90
CA LYS A 44 -11.57 -5.64 13.32
C LYS A 44 -11.40 -6.87 14.22
N ASP A 45 -12.09 -7.97 13.90
CA ASP A 45 -12.07 -9.20 14.69
C ASP A 45 -10.67 -9.83 14.72
N LEU A 46 -9.97 -9.84 13.58
CA LEU A 46 -8.61 -10.35 13.48
C LEU A 46 -7.54 -9.33 13.88
N ASN A 47 -7.94 -8.09 14.19
CA ASN A 47 -7.05 -6.96 14.47
C ASN A 47 -5.96 -6.76 13.38
N VAL A 48 -6.32 -7.00 12.12
CA VAL A 48 -5.41 -6.89 10.97
C VAL A 48 -5.69 -5.59 10.21
N PRO A 49 -4.74 -4.66 10.12
CA PRO A 49 -4.91 -3.47 9.30
C PRO A 49 -4.97 -3.81 7.79
N PRO A 50 -5.73 -3.05 6.99
CA PRO A 50 -5.74 -3.19 5.54
C PRO A 50 -4.34 -3.05 4.93
N LEU A 51 -4.05 -3.81 3.87
CA LEU A 51 -2.73 -3.85 3.22
C LEU A 51 -2.20 -2.45 2.81
N LEU A 52 -3.10 -1.57 2.39
CA LEU A 52 -2.70 -0.23 1.94
C LEU A 52 -2.19 0.63 3.09
N GLU A 53 -2.84 0.54 4.25
CA GLU A 53 -2.43 1.25 5.45
C GLU A 53 -1.07 0.72 5.94
N THR A 54 -0.85 -0.59 5.87
CA THR A 54 0.45 -1.18 6.23
C THR A 54 1.54 -0.75 5.26
N ILE A 55 1.30 -0.75 3.94
CA ILE A 55 2.28 -0.26 2.94
C ILE A 55 2.58 1.23 3.19
N LYS A 56 1.56 2.05 3.47
CA LYS A 56 1.74 3.47 3.78
C LYS A 56 2.60 3.65 5.03
N LYS A 57 2.22 3.04 6.15
CA LYS A 57 2.97 3.12 7.42
C LYS A 57 4.41 2.63 7.26
N GLN A 58 4.62 1.55 6.52
CA GLN A 58 5.96 0.99 6.29
C GLN A 58 6.80 1.87 5.37
N SER A 59 6.21 2.45 4.32
CA SER A 59 6.91 3.42 3.47
C SER A 59 7.27 4.69 4.24
N GLU A 60 6.36 5.27 5.04
CA GLU A 60 6.66 6.40 5.92
C GLU A 60 7.80 6.08 6.89
N ASN A 61 7.73 4.95 7.60
CA ASN A 61 8.79 4.48 8.49
C ASN A 61 10.14 4.31 7.77
N PHE A 62 10.12 3.79 6.54
CA PHE A 62 11.33 3.65 5.72
C PHE A 62 11.93 5.01 5.40
N PHE A 63 11.14 5.93 4.83
CA PHE A 63 11.59 7.25 4.43
C PHE A 63 12.02 8.13 5.61
N ASN A 64 11.40 7.96 6.79
CA ASN A 64 11.78 8.65 8.02
C ASN A 64 13.10 8.10 8.62
N ARG A 65 13.41 6.82 8.37
CA ARG A 65 14.66 6.20 8.81
C ARG A 65 15.83 6.48 7.88
N LEU A 66 15.59 6.76 6.59
CA LEU A 66 16.65 7.08 5.62
C LEU A 66 17.72 8.08 6.13
N PRO A 67 17.38 9.23 6.75
CA PRO A 67 18.40 10.18 7.22
C PRO A 67 19.26 9.66 8.38
N GLN A 68 18.80 8.63 9.10
CA GLN A 68 19.53 8.00 10.21
C GLN A 68 20.47 6.88 9.75
N ILE A 69 20.41 6.47 8.48
CA ILE A 69 21.23 5.39 7.95
C ILE A 69 22.59 5.96 7.54
N SER A 70 23.67 5.46 8.16
CA SER A 70 25.06 5.85 7.91
C SER A 70 25.62 5.31 6.59
N ASN A 71 24.79 5.12 5.56
CA ASN A 71 25.21 4.61 4.27
C ASN A 71 25.46 5.78 3.31
N GLU A 72 26.70 5.89 2.83
CA GLU A 72 27.17 6.93 1.91
C GLU A 72 26.30 7.03 0.65
N SER A 73 25.92 5.89 0.06
CA SER A 73 25.11 5.83 -1.16
C SER A 73 23.68 6.39 -0.99
N ILE A 74 23.15 6.38 0.24
CA ILE A 74 21.83 6.94 0.53
C ILE A 74 21.91 8.47 0.72
N ARG A 75 23.07 9.00 1.14
CA ARG A 75 23.29 10.45 1.27
C ARG A 75 23.36 11.16 -0.07
N GLU A 76 23.81 10.47 -1.11
CA GLU A 76 23.86 11.00 -2.49
C GLU A 76 22.46 11.14 -3.11
N ILE A 77 21.42 10.53 -2.50
CA ILE A 77 20.05 10.68 -2.97
C ILE A 77 19.59 12.11 -2.67
N PRO A 78 19.25 12.93 -3.69
CA PRO A 78 18.83 14.31 -3.48
C PRO A 78 17.57 14.36 -2.61
N ALA A 79 17.51 15.37 -1.74
CA ALA A 79 16.32 15.67 -0.94
C ALA A 79 15.09 15.78 -1.86
N TYR A 80 14.04 15.01 -1.55
CA TYR A 80 12.83 15.00 -2.34
C TYR A 80 11.98 16.22 -2.00
N ASP A 81 11.90 17.16 -2.95
CA ASP A 81 10.98 18.29 -2.89
C ASP A 81 9.78 18.01 -3.82
N ASN A 82 8.58 18.03 -3.24
CA ASN A 82 7.32 17.81 -3.95
C ASN A 82 6.82 19.07 -4.69
N SER A 83 7.46 20.22 -4.48
CA SER A 83 7.20 21.46 -5.21
C SER A 83 7.80 21.46 -6.62
N ILE A 84 8.77 20.57 -6.88
CA ILE A 84 9.44 20.45 -8.17
C ILE A 84 8.60 19.54 -9.09
N PRO A 85 8.00 20.07 -10.18
CA PRO A 85 7.28 19.25 -11.13
C PRO A 85 8.26 18.32 -11.86
N SER A 86 8.18 17.02 -11.58
CA SER A 86 8.99 16.00 -12.25
C SER A 86 8.09 15.14 -13.14
N SER A 87 8.53 14.91 -14.39
CA SER A 87 7.85 13.99 -15.32
C SER A 87 7.92 12.52 -14.88
N SER A 88 8.81 12.19 -13.93
CA SER A 88 8.96 10.85 -13.38
C SER A 88 8.31 10.75 -12.00
N LYS A 89 7.29 9.89 -11.88
CA LYS A 89 6.63 9.58 -10.60
C LYS A 89 7.61 8.81 -9.71
N ARG A 90 8.24 9.50 -8.77
CA ARG A 90 9.14 8.88 -7.79
C ARG A 90 8.37 8.00 -6.80
N PRO A 91 8.98 6.94 -6.25
CA PRO A 91 8.33 6.06 -5.27
C PRO A 91 7.70 6.79 -4.08
N ARG A 92 8.29 7.92 -3.68
CA ARG A 92 7.84 8.75 -2.55
C ARG A 92 6.59 9.58 -2.84
N ALA A 93 6.24 9.83 -4.11
CA ALA A 93 5.04 10.60 -4.49
C ALA A 93 3.72 9.92 -4.10
N VAL A 94 3.79 8.60 -3.88
CA VAL A 94 2.66 7.76 -3.51
C VAL A 94 2.15 8.08 -2.10
N LEU A 95 3.02 8.55 -1.19
CA LEU A 95 2.63 8.96 0.16
C LEU A 95 1.57 10.08 0.15
N ASN A 96 1.62 10.93 -0.88
CA ASN A 96 0.73 12.07 -1.07
C ASN A 96 -0.54 11.70 -1.87
N HIS A 97 -0.61 10.51 -2.47
CA HIS A 97 -1.83 10.03 -3.12
C HIS A 97 -2.78 9.45 -2.07
N SER A 98 -3.89 10.15 -1.83
CA SER A 98 -5.00 9.63 -1.05
C SER A 98 -5.65 8.48 -1.82
N TYR A 99 -5.40 7.23 -1.41
CA TYR A 99 -6.12 6.03 -1.88
C TYR A 99 -7.62 6.03 -1.50
N GLN A 100 -8.17 7.18 -1.10
CA GLN A 100 -9.49 7.36 -0.51
C GLN A 100 -10.65 6.95 -1.43
N HIS A 101 -10.44 6.79 -2.73
CA HIS A 101 -11.46 6.34 -3.67
C HIS A 101 -10.86 5.38 -4.71
N PHE A 102 -10.97 4.08 -4.45
CA PHE A 102 -10.93 3.11 -5.53
C PHE A 102 -12.31 3.05 -6.16
N PRO A 103 -12.49 3.39 -7.45
CA PRO A 103 -13.78 3.21 -8.09
C PRO A 103 -14.16 1.73 -8.01
N SER A 104 -15.35 1.45 -7.46
CA SER A 104 -15.90 0.10 -7.47
C SER A 104 -16.07 -0.32 -8.92
N LEU A 105 -15.55 -1.49 -9.28
CA LEU A 105 -15.84 -2.06 -10.59
C LEU A 105 -17.30 -2.51 -10.54
N LYS A 106 -18.16 -1.87 -11.33
CA LYS A 106 -19.46 -2.43 -11.67
C LYS A 106 -19.20 -3.87 -12.14
N ARG A 107 -19.80 -4.82 -11.43
CA ARG A 107 -19.70 -6.26 -11.70
C ARG A 107 -20.03 -6.48 -13.17
N MET A 108 -19.02 -6.80 -13.97
CA MET A 108 -19.19 -7.16 -15.37
C MET A 108 -19.96 -8.48 -15.38
N LYS A 109 -21.25 -8.42 -15.73
CA LYS A 109 -22.06 -9.62 -15.94
C LYS A 109 -21.46 -10.31 -17.17
N MET A 110 -20.81 -11.44 -16.94
CA MET A 110 -20.51 -12.39 -18.00
C MET A 110 -21.88 -12.97 -18.40
N SER A 111 -22.37 -12.55 -19.57
CA SER A 111 -23.52 -13.15 -20.24
C SER A 111 -23.11 -14.41 -20.97
#